data_AF-A0AA88TUH1-F1
#
_entry.id   AF-A0AA88TUH1-F1
#
_cell.length_a   1.000
_cell.length_b   1.000
_cell.length_c   1.000
_cell.angle_alpha   90.00
_cell.angle_beta   90.00
_cell.angle_gamma   90.00
#
_symmetry.space_group_name_H-M   'P 1'
#
loop_
_entity.id
_entity.type
_entity.pdbx_description
1 polymer ?
#
loop_
_entity_poly.entity_id
_entity_poly.type
_entity_poly.pdbx_seq_one_letter_code
_entity_poly.pdbx_strand_id
1 'polypeptide(L)'
;MKEKLEAAEEIDHIQATSKRGYLWGPDGLFVSDELKSWSDSRQYCKDRGGDLVIINSEEKQRLISPRIKERVWIGLSDKEIKGSMKWVDNSPLKQVFWAEGEPNNLGRKSEDCVELNPDKPILNN
;
A
#
# COMPACT_ATOMS: atom_id res chain seq x y z
N MET A 1 40.77 -5.20 2.27
CA MET A 1 39.64 -4.24 2.11
C MET A 1 38.48 -4.83 1.31
N LYS A 2 38.69 -5.72 0.32
CA LYS A 2 37.61 -6.39 -0.43
C LYS A 2 36.76 -7.35 0.42
N GLU A 3 37.39 -8.15 1.27
CA GLU A 3 36.69 -9.12 2.14
C GLU A 3 35.74 -8.47 3.17
N LYS A 4 35.98 -7.23 3.58
CA LYS A 4 35.07 -6.48 4.48
C LYS A 4 33.86 -5.89 3.74
N LEU A 5 33.96 -5.72 2.41
CA LEU A 5 32.87 -5.23 1.58
C LEU A 5 31.90 -6.36 1.23
N GLU A 6 32.44 -7.53 0.89
CA GLU A 6 31.66 -8.75 0.59
C GLU A 6 30.83 -9.23 1.80
N ALA A 7 31.41 -9.20 3.01
CA ALA A 7 30.68 -9.53 4.23
C ALA A 7 29.57 -8.52 4.60
N ALA A 8 29.69 -7.25 4.18
CA ALA A 8 28.67 -6.24 4.39
C ALA A 8 27.49 -6.42 3.40
N GLU A 9 27.77 -6.84 2.17
CA GLU A 9 26.75 -7.20 1.17
C GLU A 9 25.99 -8.48 1.55
N GLU A 10 26.65 -9.47 2.16
CA GLU A 10 25.98 -10.66 2.72
C GLU A 10 25.02 -10.32 3.87
N ILE A 11 25.37 -9.37 4.75
CA ILE A 11 24.51 -8.92 5.86
C ILE A 11 23.29 -8.12 5.34
N ASP A 12 23.48 -7.29 4.31
CA ASP A 12 22.39 -6.53 3.66
C ASP A 12 21.39 -7.49 2.98
N HIS A 13 21.88 -8.57 2.36
CA HIS A 13 21.05 -9.63 1.80
C HIS A 13 20.28 -10.43 2.88
N ILE A 14 20.91 -10.67 4.03
CA ILE A 14 20.26 -11.37 5.16
C ILE A 14 19.15 -10.50 5.78
N GLN A 15 19.29 -9.17 5.84
CA GLN A 15 18.21 -8.29 6.30
C GLN A 15 17.06 -8.16 5.29
N ALA A 16 17.33 -8.27 3.98
CA ALA A 16 16.30 -8.40 2.94
C ALA A 16 15.45 -9.69 3.08
N THR A 17 15.96 -10.71 3.79
CA THR A 17 15.29 -12.02 4.01
C THR A 17 14.45 -12.13 5.28
N SER A 18 14.40 -11.14 6.16
CA SER A 18 13.32 -11.08 7.15
C SER A 18 12.05 -10.57 6.46
N LYS A 19 11.44 -11.42 5.63
CA LYS A 19 10.13 -11.17 5.02
C LYS A 19 9.07 -11.19 6.12
N ARG A 20 9.01 -10.11 6.88
CA ARG A 20 7.93 -9.89 7.82
C ARG A 20 6.70 -9.45 7.01
N GLY A 21 5.68 -10.29 6.99
CA GLY A 21 4.53 -10.19 6.10
C GLY A 21 4.13 -11.52 5.46
N TYR A 22 3.03 -11.53 4.72
CA TYR A 22 2.47 -12.72 4.09
C TYR A 22 2.11 -12.47 2.63
N LEU A 23 2.39 -13.47 1.79
CA LEU A 23 1.96 -13.50 0.39
C LEU A 23 0.57 -14.10 0.30
N TRP A 24 -0.29 -13.48 -0.49
CA TRP A 24 -1.66 -13.89 -0.72
C TRP A 24 -1.92 -14.26 -2.18
N GLY A 25 -2.55 -15.42 -2.37
CA GLY A 25 -3.25 -15.83 -3.60
C GLY A 25 -2.36 -16.04 -4.84
N PRO A 26 -2.98 -16.47 -5.96
CA PRO A 26 -2.31 -16.50 -7.27
C PRO A 26 -1.96 -15.10 -7.79
N ASP A 27 -2.60 -14.05 -7.25
CA ASP A 27 -2.46 -12.66 -7.68
C ASP A 27 -1.16 -12.00 -7.15
N GLY A 28 -0.38 -12.71 -6.32
CA GLY A 28 0.94 -12.25 -5.87
C GLY A 28 0.92 -11.06 -4.92
N LEU A 29 -0.20 -10.82 -4.22
CA LEU A 29 -0.32 -9.70 -3.29
C LEU A 29 0.49 -9.97 -2.03
N PHE A 30 1.41 -9.09 -1.67
CA PHE A 30 2.17 -9.18 -0.43
C PHE A 30 1.68 -8.12 0.56
N VAL A 31 1.40 -8.53 1.80
CA VAL A 31 1.06 -7.62 2.89
C VAL A 31 2.22 -7.61 3.89
N SER A 32 2.83 -6.43 4.07
CA SER A 32 3.87 -6.18 5.06
C SER A 32 3.26 -6.01 6.45
N ASP A 33 3.88 -6.56 7.49
CA ASP A 33 3.57 -6.26 8.90
C ASP A 33 4.45 -5.13 9.47
N GLU A 34 5.38 -4.59 8.67
CA GLU A 34 6.20 -3.45 9.08
C GLU A 34 5.41 -2.13 9.06
N LEU A 35 5.42 -1.44 10.20
CA LEU A 35 4.88 -0.09 10.32
C LEU A 35 5.84 0.92 9.66
N LYS A 36 5.37 1.54 8.58
CA LYS A 36 6.14 2.48 7.75
C LYS A 36 5.28 3.67 7.31
N SER A 37 5.94 4.76 6.95
CA SER A 37 5.27 5.84 6.22
C SER A 37 4.83 5.35 4.84
N TRP A 38 3.84 5.98 4.20
CA TRP A 38 3.41 5.61 2.84
C TRP A 38 4.57 5.57 1.84
N SER A 39 5.50 6.52 1.94
CA SER A 39 6.64 6.61 1.02
C SER A 39 7.64 5.46 1.25
N ASP A 40 7.91 5.12 2.51
CA ASP A 40 8.79 4.01 2.86
C ASP A 40 8.13 2.65 2.55
N SER A 41 6.82 2.52 2.74
CA SER A 41 6.05 1.33 2.32
C SER A 41 6.12 1.15 0.82
N ARG A 42 5.99 2.23 0.05
CA ARG A 42 6.13 2.18 -1.41
C ARG A 42 7.52 1.73 -1.83
N GLN A 43 8.56 2.31 -1.24
CA GLN A 43 9.93 1.92 -1.52
C GLN A 43 10.18 0.46 -1.15
N TYR A 44 9.69 0.02 0.01
CA TYR A 44 9.79 -1.37 0.48
C TYR A 44 9.18 -2.38 -0.51
N CYS A 45 8.03 -2.05 -1.11
CA CYS A 45 7.42 -2.85 -2.18
C CYS A 45 8.26 -2.83 -3.47
N LYS A 46 8.80 -1.67 -3.87
CA LYS A 46 9.65 -1.52 -5.06
C LYS A 46 10.95 -2.30 -4.97
N ASP A 47 11.60 -2.28 -3.82
CA ASP A 47 12.83 -3.04 -3.56
C ASP A 47 12.60 -4.57 -3.66
N ARG A 48 11.34 -5.00 -3.59
CA ARG A 48 10.90 -6.40 -3.72
C ARG A 48 10.26 -6.72 -5.07
N GLY A 49 10.36 -5.83 -6.05
CA GLY A 49 9.85 -6.02 -7.40
C GLY A 49 8.33 -5.78 -7.56
N GLY A 50 7.69 -5.13 -6.58
CA GLY A 50 6.28 -4.72 -6.63
C GLY A 50 6.09 -3.20 -6.50
N ASP A 51 4.86 -2.76 -6.25
CA ASP A 51 4.52 -1.39 -5.81
C ASP A 51 3.29 -1.50 -4.88
N LEU A 52 2.87 -0.40 -4.26
CA LEU A 52 1.64 -0.41 -3.46
C LEU A 52 0.42 -0.76 -4.31
N VAL A 53 -0.54 -1.47 -3.71
CA VAL A 53 -1.67 -2.06 -4.44
C VAL A 53 -2.58 -0.98 -5.05
N ILE A 54 -3.00 -1.22 -6.29
CA ILE A 54 -3.96 -0.38 -7.01
C ILE A 54 -5.32 -1.06 -7.02
N ILE A 55 -6.31 -0.41 -6.43
CA ILE A 55 -7.68 -0.90 -6.29
C ILE A 55 -8.61 -0.03 -7.13
N ASN A 56 -8.55 -0.24 -8.44
CA ASN A 56 -9.27 0.55 -9.44
C ASN A 56 -10.42 -0.21 -10.12
N SER A 57 -10.85 -1.33 -9.54
CA SER A 57 -12.02 -2.08 -9.98
C SER A 57 -12.76 -2.70 -8.78
N GLU A 58 -14.08 -2.87 -8.94
CA GLU A 58 -14.92 -3.53 -7.94
C GLU A 58 -14.46 -4.97 -7.68
N GLU A 59 -14.00 -5.68 -8.71
CA GLU A 59 -13.46 -7.03 -8.59
C GLU A 59 -12.24 -7.07 -7.66
N LYS A 60 -11.27 -6.17 -7.84
CA LYS A 60 -10.09 -6.09 -6.96
C LYS A 60 -10.48 -5.72 -5.54
N GLN A 61 -11.41 -4.78 -5.38
CA GLN A 61 -11.95 -4.38 -4.08
C GLN A 61 -12.58 -5.57 -3.35
N ARG A 62 -13.44 -6.33 -4.03
CA ARG A 62 -14.10 -7.53 -3.48
C ARG A 62 -13.10 -8.62 -3.10
N LEU A 63 -12.00 -8.73 -3.84
CA LEU A 63 -10.93 -9.67 -3.55
C LEU A 63 -10.10 -9.19 -2.34
N ILE A 64 -9.65 -7.95 -2.30
CA ILE A 64 -8.68 -7.49 -1.30
C ILE A 64 -9.33 -7.24 0.07
N SER A 65 -10.46 -6.53 0.11
CA SER A 65 -11.03 -6.00 1.35
C SER A 65 -11.33 -7.03 2.44
N PRO A 66 -11.93 -8.21 2.16
CA PRO A 66 -12.20 -9.21 3.20
C PRO A 66 -10.95 -9.78 3.90
N ARG A 67 -9.79 -9.62 3.25
CA ARG A 67 -8.50 -10.22 3.65
C ARG A 67 -7.65 -9.27 4.49
N ILE A 68 -7.93 -7.97 4.42
CA ILE A 68 -7.30 -6.96 5.25
C ILE A 68 -7.93 -7.01 6.64
N LYS A 69 -7.12 -7.20 7.67
CA LYS A 69 -7.54 -7.28 9.09
C LYS A 69 -7.03 -6.11 9.93
N GLU A 70 -6.13 -5.33 9.37
CA GLU A 70 -5.54 -4.14 10.00
C GLU A 70 -5.49 -3.01 8.97
N ARG A 71 -5.21 -1.78 9.41
CA ARG A 71 -5.04 -0.66 8.47
C ARG A 71 -3.78 -0.86 7.63
N VAL A 72 -3.91 -0.74 6.32
CA VAL A 72 -2.80 -0.93 5.38
C VAL A 72 -2.74 0.19 4.35
N TRP A 73 -1.54 0.64 4.01
CA TRP A 73 -1.34 1.59 2.92
C TRP A 73 -1.71 0.99 1.57
N ILE A 74 -2.38 1.78 0.72
CA ILE A 74 -2.61 1.46 -0.69
C ILE A 74 -1.96 2.50 -1.60
N GLY A 75 -1.90 2.20 -2.90
CA GLY A 75 -1.19 3.02 -3.87
C GLY A 75 -1.84 4.35 -4.24
N LEU A 76 -2.84 4.83 -3.50
CA LEU A 76 -3.55 6.08 -3.79
C LEU A 76 -3.00 7.23 -2.92
N SER A 77 -2.66 8.34 -3.56
CA SER A 77 -2.11 9.53 -2.89
C SER A 77 -2.32 10.80 -3.71
N ASP A 78 -2.27 11.97 -3.10
CA ASP A 78 -2.20 13.27 -3.79
C ASP A 78 -0.88 14.02 -3.52
N LYS A 79 0.14 13.30 -3.02
CA LYS A 79 1.47 13.84 -2.67
C LYS A 79 2.14 14.66 -3.78
N GLU A 80 1.88 14.34 -5.05
CA GLU A 80 2.46 15.08 -6.18
C GLU A 80 1.78 16.42 -6.41
N ILE A 81 0.45 16.43 -6.37
CA ILE A 81 -0.40 17.59 -6.65
C ILE A 81 -1.54 17.56 -5.65
N LYS A 82 -1.47 18.46 -4.66
CA LYS A 82 -2.48 18.56 -3.61
C LYS A 82 -3.88 18.67 -4.19
N GLY A 83 -4.80 17.81 -3.75
CA GLY A 83 -6.17 17.74 -4.27
C GLY A 83 -6.32 16.92 -5.55
N SER A 84 -5.25 16.33 -6.10
CA SER A 84 -5.28 15.45 -7.27
C SER A 84 -4.82 14.04 -6.89
N MET A 85 -5.78 13.21 -6.49
CA MET A 85 -5.53 11.81 -6.15
C MET A 85 -5.14 10.99 -7.38
N LYS A 86 -3.98 10.32 -7.29
CA LYS A 86 -3.45 9.41 -8.30
C LYS A 86 -2.97 8.10 -7.68
N TRP A 87 -3.07 7.05 -8.47
CA TRP A 87 -2.45 5.78 -8.17
C TRP A 87 -0.93 5.84 -8.43
N VAL A 88 -0.19 4.91 -7.82
CA VAL A 88 1.27 4.78 -8.00
C VAL A 88 1.72 4.54 -9.45
N ASP A 89 0.81 4.15 -10.34
CA ASP A 89 1.00 4.02 -11.79
C ASP A 89 0.67 5.30 -12.58
N ASN A 90 0.41 6.41 -11.90
CA ASN A 90 -0.05 7.70 -12.42
C ASN A 90 -1.47 7.71 -13.01
N SER A 91 -2.22 6.61 -12.93
CA SER A 91 -3.61 6.62 -13.34
C SER A 91 -4.44 7.50 -12.40
N PRO A 92 -5.39 8.30 -12.93
CA PRO A 92 -6.25 9.12 -12.09
C PRO A 92 -7.24 8.25 -11.31
N LEU A 93 -7.70 8.75 -10.17
CA LEU A 93 -8.82 8.17 -9.46
C LEU A 93 -10.12 8.33 -10.26
N LYS A 94 -10.58 7.26 -10.93
CA LYS A 94 -11.78 7.28 -11.79
C LYS A 94 -13.06 6.89 -11.05
N GLN A 95 -12.95 5.97 -10.10
CA GLN A 95 -14.04 5.48 -9.27
C GLN A 95 -13.54 5.37 -7.84
N VAL A 96 -14.41 5.74 -6.91
CA VAL A 96 -14.14 5.67 -5.49
C VAL A 96 -15.17 4.74 -4.87
N PHE A 97 -14.69 3.62 -4.36
CA PHE A 97 -15.47 2.68 -3.57
C PHE A 97 -15.33 3.08 -2.10
N TRP A 98 -15.86 4.24 -1.72
CA TRP A 98 -15.80 4.70 -0.34
C TRP A 98 -16.78 3.92 0.53
N ALA A 99 -16.47 3.78 1.83
CA ALA A 99 -17.46 3.33 2.79
C ALA A 99 -18.58 4.36 2.89
N GLU A 100 -19.77 3.94 3.34
CA GLU A 100 -20.87 4.88 3.58
C GLU A 100 -20.41 5.98 4.55
N GLY A 101 -20.57 7.24 4.14
CA GLY A 101 -20.06 8.39 4.89
C GLY A 101 -18.58 8.70 4.66
N GLU A 102 -17.92 8.09 3.67
CA GLU A 102 -16.61 8.49 3.16
C GLU A 102 -16.70 9.02 1.69
N PRO A 103 -15.87 10.01 1.31
CA PRO A 103 -15.03 10.79 2.20
C PRO A 103 -15.95 11.74 2.98
N ASN A 104 -16.08 11.59 4.30
CA ASN A 104 -16.66 12.67 5.05
C ASN A 104 -15.62 13.76 4.97
N ASN A 105 -16.02 14.90 4.46
CA ASN A 105 -15.18 16.08 4.43
C ASN A 105 -15.07 16.65 5.86
N LEU A 106 -14.75 15.80 6.86
CA LEU A 106 -14.28 16.18 8.19
C LEU A 106 -12.89 16.76 8.01
N GLY A 107 -12.86 17.94 7.42
CA GLY A 107 -11.64 18.55 6.94
C GLY A 107 -10.58 18.75 8.01
N ARG A 108 -9.39 19.06 7.49
CA ARG A 108 -8.24 19.67 8.18
C ARG A 108 -7.20 18.74 8.79
N LYS A 109 -7.03 17.54 8.27
CA LYS A 109 -5.71 16.90 8.27
C LYS A 109 -5.42 16.40 6.85
N SER A 110 -4.29 16.85 6.31
CA SER A 110 -3.78 16.47 4.99
C SER A 110 -3.40 14.99 5.05
N GLU A 111 -4.37 14.09 4.88
CA GLU A 111 -4.06 12.68 4.64
C GLU A 111 -3.75 12.56 3.14
N ASP A 112 -2.53 12.93 2.78
CA ASP A 112 -2.08 12.92 1.38
C ASP A 112 -1.94 11.47 0.82
N CYS A 113 -2.25 10.46 1.64
CA CYS A 113 -1.99 9.04 1.45
C CYS A 113 -3.20 8.25 1.97
N VAL A 114 -3.62 7.22 1.24
CA VAL A 114 -4.84 6.46 1.57
C VAL A 114 -4.50 5.10 2.16
N GLU A 115 -5.22 4.74 3.22
CA GLU A 115 -5.21 3.41 3.83
C GLU A 115 -6.54 2.66 3.58
N LEU A 116 -6.48 1.34 3.46
CA LEU A 116 -7.66 0.48 3.64
C LEU A 116 -7.88 0.27 5.13
N ASN A 117 -9.11 0.48 5.59
CA ASN A 117 -9.51 0.24 6.97
C ASN A 117 -10.54 -0.90 7.04
N PRO A 118 -10.23 -2.03 7.72
CA PRO A 118 -11.13 -3.18 7.81
C PRO A 118 -12.40 -2.91 8.63
N ASP A 119 -12.36 -1.95 9.57
CA ASP A 119 -13.48 -1.61 10.44
C ASP A 119 -14.56 -0.77 9.74
N LYS A 120 -14.24 -0.26 8.55
CA LYS A 120 -15.18 0.40 7.65
C LYS A 120 -15.33 -0.47 6.40
N PRO A 121 -16.07 -1.59 6.48
CA PRO A 121 -16.39 -2.36 5.28
C PRO A 121 -17.06 -1.41 4.30
N ILE A 122 -16.42 -1.23 3.14
CA ILE A 122 -16.93 -0.42 2.06
C ILE A 122 -18.27 -1.04 1.65
N LEU A 123 -19.36 -0.42 2.11
CA LEU A 123 -20.71 -0.90 1.85
C LEU A 123 -21.02 -0.66 0.38
N ASN A 124 -21.34 -1.75 -0.29
CA ASN A 124 -21.84 -1.78 -1.66
C ASN A 124 -23.01 -0.78 -1.79
N ASN A 125 -22.99 -0.04 -2.89
CA ASN A 125 -24.19 0.61 -3.41
C ASN A 125 -25.23 -0.44 -3.82
#